data_AF-A0A0D0QMD7-F1
#
_entry.id   AF-A0A0D0QMD7-F1
#
_cell.length_a   1.000
_cell.length_b   1.000
_cell.length_c   1.000
_cell.angle_alpha   90.00
_cell.angle_beta   90.00
_cell.angle_gamma   90.00
#
_symmetry.space_group_name_H-M   'P 1'
#
loop_
_entity.id
_entity.type
_entity.pdbx_description
1 polymer ?
#
loop_
_entity_poly.entity_id
_entity_poly.type
_entity_poly.pdbx_seq_one_letter_code
_entity_poly.pdbx_strand_id
1 'polypeptide(L)'
;MEVDNILQPIYGYDKKDIVLTGLARYDGLVNNDKKQILITPTWRRDVVNNGVACEKKTHNDYFKKSTYFKIYNDLINNLTLIETAKRTGYQIIYLLHPAMSSQSVDFDRNDYVQILEATGDMSYEKILTESSLMVTDYSGVQFDFAYMRKPVVYYHPDALPPFYEEGVFEYETMAFGEICKQEDVLIKTLCEYMENDCRCKEYYKERADRFFAYDDRNSCERIYHEVKRFLDEKN
;
A
#
# COMPACT_ATOMS: atom_id res chain seq x y z
N MET A 1 5.88 16.00 12.62
CA MET A 1 4.89 14.91 12.50
C MET A 1 5.58 13.54 12.60
N GLU A 2 6.46 13.14 11.68
CA GLU A 2 7.21 11.86 11.84
C GLU A 2 8.49 12.00 12.70
N VAL A 3 9.25 13.09 12.54
CA VAL A 3 10.40 13.38 13.44
C VAL A 3 9.94 13.42 14.90
N ASP A 4 8.81 14.06 15.18
CA ASP A 4 8.23 14.13 16.53
C ASP A 4 7.75 12.76 17.02
N ASN A 5 7.25 11.90 16.13
CA ASN A 5 6.87 10.52 16.44
C ASN A 5 8.10 9.69 16.87
N ILE A 6 9.20 9.78 16.12
CA ILE A 6 10.45 9.05 16.42
C ILE A 6 11.13 9.57 17.69
N LEU A 7 10.92 10.83 18.06
CA LEU A 7 11.43 11.42 19.31
C LEU A 7 10.67 10.95 20.56
N GLN A 8 9.62 10.13 20.43
CA GLN A 8 8.95 9.58 21.59
C GLN A 8 9.89 8.66 22.39
N PRO A 9 9.80 8.66 23.74
CA PRO A 9 10.71 7.90 24.60
C PRO A 9 10.81 6.40 24.30
N ILE A 10 9.76 5.81 23.69
CA ILE A 10 9.72 4.39 23.33
C ILE A 10 10.79 4.00 22.29
N TYR A 11 11.21 4.94 21.44
CA TYR A 11 12.20 4.70 20.39
C TYR A 11 13.64 5.02 20.84
N GLY A 12 13.81 5.82 21.88
CA GLY A 12 15.11 6.08 22.49
C GLY A 12 16.08 6.94 21.67
N TYR A 13 15.59 7.71 20.70
CA TYR A 13 16.42 8.62 19.88
C TYR A 13 16.45 10.04 20.45
N ASP A 14 17.61 10.68 20.41
CA ASP A 14 17.74 12.12 20.62
C ASP A 14 17.56 12.88 19.30
N LYS A 15 17.26 14.18 19.38
CA LYS A 15 17.14 15.05 18.19
C LYS A 15 18.40 15.09 17.31
N LYS A 16 19.58 14.89 17.89
CA LYS A 16 20.86 14.81 17.17
C LYS A 16 21.02 13.52 16.35
N ASP A 17 20.26 12.47 16.70
CA ASP A 17 20.35 11.16 16.05
C ASP A 17 19.44 11.07 14.81
N ILE A 18 18.59 12.09 14.58
CA ILE A 18 17.57 12.10 13.53
C ILE A 18 17.91 13.17 12.50
N VAL A 19 17.96 12.77 11.24
CA VAL A 19 18.10 13.67 10.10
C VAL A 19 17.01 13.40 9.07
N LEU A 20 16.34 14.45 8.62
CA LEU A 20 15.27 14.35 7.63
C LEU A 20 15.85 14.36 6.22
N THR A 21 15.97 13.20 5.59
CA THR A 21 16.58 13.03 4.26
C THR A 21 15.63 12.47 3.18
N GLY A 22 14.43 12.03 3.58
CA GLY A 22 13.57 11.18 2.74
C GLY A 22 13.96 9.70 2.85
N LEU A 23 13.34 8.84 2.03
CA LEU A 23 13.71 7.43 1.97
C LEU A 23 14.46 7.16 0.67
N ALA A 24 15.60 6.47 0.74
CA ALA A 24 16.40 6.10 -0.44
C ALA A 24 15.56 5.46 -1.56
N ARG A 25 14.60 4.60 -1.19
CA ARG A 25 13.72 3.90 -2.13
C ARG A 25 12.79 4.83 -2.92
N TYR A 26 12.55 6.06 -2.45
CA TYR A 26 11.70 7.02 -3.17
C TYR A 26 12.32 7.50 -4.47
N ASP A 27 13.65 7.45 -4.60
CA ASP A 27 14.34 7.89 -5.81
C ASP A 27 14.00 6.98 -7.01
N GLY A 28 13.69 5.69 -6.75
CA GLY A 28 13.24 4.71 -7.75
C GLY A 28 11.75 4.79 -8.10
N LEU A 29 10.95 5.56 -7.36
CA LEU A 29 9.49 5.67 -7.57
C LEU A 29 9.17 6.64 -8.73
N VAL A 30 9.56 6.25 -9.94
CA VAL A 30 9.30 6.96 -11.19
C VAL A 30 8.09 6.33 -11.88
N ASN A 31 7.05 7.12 -12.15
CA ASN A 31 5.83 6.62 -12.77
C ASN A 31 6.12 5.96 -14.14
N ASN A 32 5.71 4.70 -14.29
CA ASN A 32 5.83 3.89 -15.51
C ASN A 32 4.50 3.19 -15.79
N ASP A 33 3.41 3.96 -15.69
CA ASP A 33 2.04 3.46 -15.71
C ASP A 33 1.75 2.49 -16.88
N LYS A 34 1.15 1.33 -16.54
CA LYS A 34 0.73 0.25 -17.45
C LYS A 34 -0.77 -0.04 -17.37
N LYS A 35 -1.57 0.89 -16.83
CA LYS A 35 -3.01 0.68 -16.61
C LYS A 35 -3.28 -0.52 -15.69
N GLN A 36 -2.60 -0.61 -14.54
CA GLN A 36 -2.88 -1.66 -13.54
C GLN A 36 -3.61 -1.08 -12.32
N ILE A 37 -4.65 -1.77 -11.86
CA ILE A 37 -5.31 -1.54 -10.57
C ILE A 37 -4.73 -2.55 -9.58
N LEU A 38 -3.96 -2.05 -8.62
CA LEU A 38 -3.30 -2.86 -7.61
C LEU A 38 -4.17 -2.96 -6.37
N ILE A 39 -4.64 -4.16 -6.04
CA ILE A 39 -5.33 -4.47 -4.79
C ILE A 39 -4.32 -5.17 -3.88
N THR A 40 -3.87 -4.51 -2.83
CA THR A 40 -2.80 -4.97 -1.94
C THR A 40 -3.13 -4.70 -0.45
N PRO A 41 -4.09 -5.43 0.12
CA PRO A 41 -4.42 -5.32 1.54
C PRO A 41 -3.31 -5.87 2.44
N THR A 42 -3.30 -5.41 3.69
CA THR A 42 -2.50 -5.99 4.76
C THR A 42 -3.08 -7.33 5.22
N TRP A 43 -2.23 -8.18 5.80
CA TRP A 43 -2.67 -9.43 6.42
C TRP A 43 -3.42 -9.17 7.74
N ARG A 44 -4.17 -10.17 8.22
CA ARG A 44 -4.77 -10.15 9.56
C ARG A 44 -4.24 -11.29 10.42
N ARG A 45 -4.11 -11.05 11.73
CA ARG A 45 -3.51 -12.03 12.65
C ARG A 45 -4.33 -13.31 12.76
N ASP A 46 -5.64 -13.20 12.72
CA ASP A 46 -6.62 -14.28 12.82
C ASP A 46 -6.68 -15.19 11.57
N VAL A 47 -6.16 -14.73 10.43
CA VAL A 47 -6.22 -15.50 9.16
C VAL A 47 -4.92 -16.22 8.82
N VAL A 48 -3.87 -16.03 9.62
CA VAL A 48 -2.57 -16.66 9.42
C VAL A 48 -2.19 -17.53 10.61
N ASN A 49 -1.50 -18.65 10.37
CA ASN A 49 -1.00 -19.48 11.46
C ASN A 49 0.06 -18.72 12.30
N ASN A 50 0.11 -19.03 13.61
CA ASN A 50 1.09 -18.45 14.54
C ASN A 50 2.52 -18.78 14.08
N GLY A 51 3.26 -17.75 13.66
CA GLY A 51 4.62 -17.85 13.13
C GLY A 51 5.10 -16.46 12.67
N VAL A 52 6.41 -16.22 12.77
CA VAL A 52 7.07 -14.92 12.59
C VAL A 52 6.76 -14.30 11.22
N ALA A 53 6.60 -12.97 11.18
CA ALA A 53 6.13 -12.19 10.02
C ALA A 53 7.00 -12.27 8.74
N CYS A 54 8.15 -12.95 8.79
CA CYS A 54 9.17 -12.96 7.75
C CYS A 54 9.32 -14.30 7.00
N GLU A 55 8.52 -15.33 7.31
CA GLU A 55 8.56 -16.63 6.63
C GLU A 55 7.26 -16.92 5.86
N LYS A 56 7.35 -17.76 4.81
CA LYS A 56 6.17 -18.34 4.15
C LYS A 56 5.39 -19.12 5.22
N LYS A 57 4.29 -18.55 5.70
CA LYS A 57 3.44 -19.19 6.71
C LYS A 57 2.81 -20.45 6.14
N THR A 58 2.61 -21.45 6.99
CA THR A 58 1.87 -22.67 6.63
C THR A 58 0.43 -22.34 6.23
N HIS A 59 -0.13 -23.15 5.34
CA HIS A 59 -1.53 -23.06 4.91
C HIS A 59 -2.49 -23.13 6.11
N ASN A 60 -3.58 -22.37 6.09
CA ASN A 60 -4.57 -22.33 7.16
C ASN A 60 -5.89 -22.85 6.59
N ASP A 61 -6.26 -24.08 6.94
CA ASP A 61 -7.44 -24.75 6.38
C ASP A 61 -8.76 -24.04 6.75
N TYR A 62 -8.75 -23.14 7.73
CA TYR A 62 -9.90 -22.31 8.10
C TYR A 62 -9.96 -20.98 7.34
N PHE A 63 -8.97 -20.67 6.51
CA PHE A 63 -8.87 -19.40 5.79
C PHE A 63 -10.11 -19.11 4.95
N LYS A 64 -10.61 -20.08 4.18
CA LYS A 64 -11.85 -19.95 3.38
C LYS A 64 -13.11 -19.60 4.19
N LYS A 65 -13.09 -19.83 5.50
CA LYS A 65 -14.21 -19.48 6.40
C LYS A 65 -14.06 -18.10 7.03
N SER A 66 -12.91 -17.44 6.82
CA SER A 66 -12.65 -16.13 7.39
C SER A 66 -13.42 -15.02 6.68
N THR A 67 -13.74 -13.98 7.44
CA THR A 67 -14.29 -12.72 6.90
C THR A 67 -13.36 -12.10 5.87
N TYR A 68 -12.04 -12.21 6.07
CA TYR A 68 -11.03 -11.73 5.15
C TYR A 68 -11.17 -12.37 3.77
N PHE A 69 -11.19 -13.71 3.74
CA PHE A 69 -11.33 -14.46 2.49
C PHE A 69 -12.59 -14.01 1.75
N LYS A 70 -13.74 -14.01 2.44
CA LYS A 70 -15.01 -13.63 1.82
C LYS A 70 -14.93 -12.25 1.17
N ILE A 71 -14.50 -11.24 1.92
CA ILE A 71 -14.45 -9.85 1.45
C ILE A 71 -13.55 -9.68 0.22
N TYR A 72 -12.33 -10.23 0.27
CA TYR A 72 -11.40 -10.04 -0.85
C TYR A 72 -11.67 -10.98 -2.02
N ASN A 73 -12.22 -12.17 -1.78
CA ASN A 73 -12.66 -13.08 -2.83
C ASN A 73 -13.86 -12.50 -3.59
N ASP A 74 -14.82 -11.91 -2.89
CA ASP A 74 -15.97 -11.23 -3.49
C ASP A 74 -15.49 -10.02 -4.34
N LEU A 75 -14.59 -9.18 -3.80
CA LEU A 75 -14.01 -8.04 -4.51
C LEU A 75 -13.31 -8.44 -5.82
N ILE A 76 -12.40 -9.42 -5.78
CA ILE A 76 -11.62 -9.83 -6.98
C ILE A 76 -12.43 -10.63 -8.00
N ASN A 77 -13.64 -11.07 -7.62
CA ASN A 77 -14.58 -11.76 -8.53
C ASN A 77 -15.81 -10.89 -8.85
N ASN A 78 -15.80 -9.61 -8.48
CA ASN A 78 -16.91 -8.69 -8.74
C ASN A 78 -17.02 -8.39 -10.25
N LEU A 79 -18.14 -8.78 -10.85
CA LEU A 79 -18.36 -8.65 -12.30
C LEU A 79 -18.31 -7.20 -12.79
N THR A 80 -18.90 -6.27 -12.05
CA THR A 80 -18.91 -4.84 -12.41
C THR A 80 -17.50 -4.26 -12.47
N LEU A 81 -16.65 -4.62 -11.49
CA LEU A 81 -15.25 -4.22 -11.47
C LEU A 81 -14.49 -4.78 -12.67
N ILE A 82 -14.62 -6.08 -12.92
CA ILE A 82 -13.95 -6.79 -14.03
C ILE A 82 -14.39 -6.23 -15.38
N GLU A 83 -15.69 -6.02 -15.59
CA GLU A 83 -16.23 -5.49 -16.85
C GLU A 83 -15.78 -4.05 -17.10
N THR A 84 -15.72 -3.23 -16.05
CA THR A 84 -15.24 -1.85 -16.16
C THR A 84 -13.76 -1.82 -16.51
N ALA A 85 -12.94 -2.62 -15.82
CA ALA A 85 -11.51 -2.74 -16.11
C ALA A 85 -11.27 -3.21 -17.55
N LYS A 86 -12.02 -4.22 -18.03
CA LYS A 86 -12.01 -4.68 -19.44
C LYS A 86 -12.30 -3.55 -20.43
N ARG A 87 -13.39 -2.81 -20.20
CA ARG A 87 -13.82 -1.72 -21.11
C ARG A 87 -12.84 -0.55 -21.14
N THR A 88 -12.22 -0.23 -20.01
CA THR A 88 -11.31 0.92 -19.84
C THR A 88 -9.84 0.57 -20.11
N GLY A 89 -9.54 -0.72 -20.34
CA GLY A 89 -8.22 -1.22 -20.67
C GLY A 89 -7.29 -1.42 -19.48
N TYR A 90 -7.84 -1.53 -18.27
CA TYR A 90 -7.07 -1.74 -17.04
C TYR A 90 -6.95 -3.22 -16.68
N GLN A 91 -5.76 -3.63 -16.24
CA GLN A 91 -5.54 -4.94 -15.62
C GLN A 91 -5.77 -4.86 -14.11
N ILE A 92 -6.26 -5.92 -13.49
CA ILE A 92 -6.41 -5.98 -12.03
C ILE A 92 -5.39 -6.96 -11.48
N ILE A 93 -4.60 -6.50 -10.52
CA ILE A 93 -3.62 -7.32 -9.81
C ILE A 93 -4.03 -7.37 -8.34
N TYR A 94 -4.26 -8.57 -7.83
CA TYR A 94 -4.40 -8.82 -6.40
C TYR A 94 -3.07 -9.32 -5.85
N LEU A 95 -2.34 -8.44 -5.17
CA LEU A 95 -1.06 -8.75 -4.57
C LEU A 95 -1.24 -9.19 -3.12
N LEU A 96 -0.98 -10.47 -2.86
CA LEU A 96 -1.01 -11.04 -1.52
C LEU A 96 0.23 -10.65 -0.72
N HIS A 97 -0.02 -10.19 0.51
CA HIS A 97 1.02 -9.99 1.51
C HIS A 97 1.85 -11.28 1.70
N PRO A 98 3.19 -11.21 1.92
CA PRO A 98 4.04 -12.40 2.04
C PRO A 98 3.54 -13.42 3.08
N ALA A 99 3.03 -12.92 4.22
CA ALA A 99 2.45 -13.74 5.29
C ALA A 99 1.21 -14.54 4.89
N MET A 100 0.58 -14.22 3.74
CA MET A 100 -0.62 -14.85 3.21
C MET A 100 -0.36 -15.67 1.95
N SER A 101 0.89 -15.79 1.51
CA SER A 101 1.22 -16.40 0.22
C SER A 101 0.73 -17.85 0.11
N SER A 102 0.76 -18.62 1.20
CA SER A 102 0.24 -20.00 1.21
C SER A 102 -1.27 -20.10 0.98
N GLN A 103 -2.03 -19.03 1.24
CA GLN A 103 -3.48 -18.99 1.01
C GLN A 103 -3.84 -18.55 -0.43
N SER A 104 -2.86 -18.26 -1.29
CA SER A 104 -3.05 -17.88 -2.69
C SER A 104 -3.92 -18.89 -3.46
N VAL A 105 -3.80 -20.18 -3.12
CA VAL A 105 -4.55 -21.28 -3.74
C VAL A 105 -6.02 -21.32 -3.33
N ASP A 106 -6.41 -20.63 -2.26
CA ASP A 106 -7.76 -20.67 -1.74
C ASP A 106 -8.72 -19.73 -2.49
N PHE A 107 -8.20 -18.65 -3.07
CA PHE A 107 -8.97 -17.66 -3.82
C PHE A 107 -9.51 -18.24 -5.13
N ASP A 108 -10.78 -17.96 -5.40
CA ASP A 108 -11.45 -18.34 -6.62
C ASP A 108 -10.81 -17.59 -7.80
N ARG A 109 -10.41 -18.35 -8.81
CA ARG A 109 -9.70 -17.83 -9.99
C ARG A 109 -10.69 -17.42 -11.08
N ASN A 110 -10.34 -16.38 -11.80
CA ASN A 110 -11.01 -15.95 -13.03
C ASN A 110 -9.95 -15.53 -14.07
N ASP A 111 -10.37 -15.35 -15.32
CA ASP A 111 -9.45 -15.10 -16.44
C ASP A 111 -8.91 -13.66 -16.50
N TYR A 112 -9.31 -12.78 -15.58
CA TYR A 112 -9.01 -11.34 -15.67
C TYR A 112 -8.18 -10.80 -14.52
N VAL A 113 -8.42 -11.25 -13.29
CA VAL A 113 -7.68 -10.79 -12.11
C VAL A 113 -6.45 -11.67 -11.89
N GLN A 114 -5.27 -11.04 -11.90
CA GLN A 114 -4.02 -11.73 -11.61
C GLN A 114 -3.78 -11.75 -10.10
N ILE A 115 -3.75 -12.94 -9.52
CA ILE A 115 -3.40 -13.12 -8.12
C ILE A 115 -1.91 -13.43 -8.02
N LEU A 116 -1.16 -12.53 -7.41
CA LEU A 116 0.29 -12.62 -7.23
C LEU A 116 0.66 -12.72 -5.76
N GLU A 117 1.73 -13.45 -5.46
CA GLU A 117 2.30 -13.53 -4.12
C GLU A 117 3.50 -12.59 -4.03
N ALA A 118 3.56 -11.75 -3.00
CA ALA A 118 4.73 -10.91 -2.76
C ALA A 118 5.91 -11.71 -2.18
N THR A 119 6.40 -12.72 -2.90
CA THR A 119 7.54 -13.56 -2.48
C THR A 119 8.59 -13.68 -3.58
N GLY A 120 9.82 -14.05 -3.18
CA GLY A 120 10.94 -14.23 -4.10
C GLY A 120 11.45 -12.91 -4.68
N ASP A 121 11.65 -12.87 -5.99
CA ASP A 121 12.31 -11.77 -6.71
C ASP A 121 11.34 -10.65 -7.16
N MET A 122 10.14 -10.57 -6.58
CA MET A 122 9.18 -9.53 -6.97
C MET A 122 9.65 -8.15 -6.54
N SER A 123 9.75 -7.24 -7.50
CA SER A 123 10.06 -5.82 -7.23
C SER A 123 8.79 -5.05 -6.88
N TYR A 124 8.69 -4.64 -5.61
CA TYR A 124 7.66 -3.70 -5.16
C TYR A 124 7.72 -2.36 -5.92
N GLU A 125 8.92 -1.87 -6.20
CA GLU A 125 9.10 -0.65 -7.01
C GLU A 125 8.44 -0.79 -8.39
N LYS A 126 8.67 -1.91 -9.07
CA LYS A 126 8.08 -2.17 -10.39
C LYS A 126 6.54 -2.19 -10.34
N ILE A 127 5.95 -2.99 -9.45
CA ILE A 127 4.48 -3.10 -9.40
C ILE A 127 3.82 -1.78 -9.00
N LEU A 128 4.42 -1.01 -8.09
CA LEU A 128 3.91 0.31 -7.69
C LEU A 128 4.01 1.33 -8.83
N THR A 129 5.15 1.37 -9.53
CA THR A 129 5.38 2.33 -10.62
C THR A 129 4.53 2.03 -11.85
N GLU A 130 4.22 0.75 -12.12
CA GLU A 130 3.35 0.31 -13.22
C GLU A 130 1.85 0.41 -12.92
N SER A 131 1.44 0.45 -11.65
CA SER A 131 0.01 0.49 -11.27
C SER A 131 -0.57 1.89 -11.23
N SER A 132 -1.66 2.18 -11.91
CA SER A 132 -2.28 3.52 -11.98
C SER A 132 -2.99 3.91 -10.70
N LEU A 133 -3.60 2.94 -10.01
CA LEU A 133 -4.33 3.13 -8.76
C LEU A 133 -4.04 1.98 -7.80
N MET A 134 -3.97 2.29 -6.51
CA MET A 134 -3.80 1.28 -5.48
C MET A 134 -4.98 1.26 -4.51
N VAL A 135 -5.55 0.07 -4.31
CA VAL A 135 -6.47 -0.27 -3.23
C VAL A 135 -5.70 -0.94 -2.11
N THR A 136 -5.73 -0.36 -0.92
CA THR A 136 -5.10 -0.94 0.27
C THR A 136 -5.96 -0.66 1.50
N ASP A 137 -5.52 -1.07 2.69
CA ASP A 137 -6.21 -0.81 3.95
C ASP A 137 -5.33 -0.02 4.92
N TYR A 138 -4.48 -0.71 5.69
CA TYR A 138 -3.64 -0.12 6.75
C TYR A 138 -2.15 -0.28 6.46
N SER A 139 -1.78 -0.41 5.18
CA SER A 139 -0.41 -0.72 4.77
C SER A 139 0.48 0.52 4.71
N GLY A 140 1.72 0.40 5.17
CA GLY A 140 2.74 1.44 4.97
C GLY A 140 3.10 1.70 3.50
N VAL A 141 2.80 0.76 2.60
CA VAL A 141 3.05 0.94 1.15
C VAL A 141 2.24 2.09 0.54
N GLN A 142 1.18 2.55 1.24
CA GLN A 142 0.44 3.75 0.88
C GLN A 142 1.34 4.98 0.70
N PHE A 143 2.38 5.12 1.51
CA PHE A 143 3.29 6.27 1.45
C PHE A 143 4.13 6.24 0.16
N ASP A 144 4.59 5.07 -0.26
CA ASP A 144 5.32 4.91 -1.52
C ASP A 144 4.42 5.27 -2.73
N PHE A 145 3.17 4.82 -2.73
CA PHE A 145 2.25 5.14 -3.82
C PHE A 145 1.84 6.62 -3.85
N ALA A 146 1.57 7.19 -2.66
CA ALA A 146 1.25 8.61 -2.49
C ALA A 146 2.42 9.53 -2.86
N TYR A 147 3.67 9.09 -2.66
CA TYR A 147 4.86 9.82 -3.11
C TYR A 147 4.86 10.05 -4.62
N MET A 148 4.26 9.16 -5.41
CA MET A 148 4.11 9.36 -6.86
C MET A 148 2.90 10.23 -7.26
N ARG A 149 2.10 10.70 -6.29
CA ARG A 149 0.86 11.46 -6.48
C ARG A 149 -0.19 10.69 -7.30
N LYS A 150 -0.18 9.36 -7.13
CA LYS A 150 -1.13 8.45 -7.78
C LYS A 150 -2.29 8.16 -6.82
N PRO A 151 -3.51 7.91 -7.33
CA PRO A 151 -4.69 7.71 -6.49
C PRO A 151 -4.55 6.47 -5.59
N VAL A 152 -4.78 6.67 -4.30
CA VAL A 152 -4.94 5.59 -3.31
C VAL A 152 -6.44 5.50 -2.99
N VAL A 153 -6.96 4.30 -2.82
CA VAL A 153 -8.30 4.07 -2.26
C VAL A 153 -8.16 3.11 -1.10
N TYR A 154 -8.70 3.49 0.05
CA TYR A 154 -8.67 2.69 1.26
C TYR A 154 -9.93 1.85 1.37
N TYR A 155 -9.78 0.54 1.53
CA TYR A 155 -10.90 -0.36 1.83
C TYR A 155 -10.86 -0.74 3.31
N HIS A 156 -11.71 -0.09 4.11
CA HIS A 156 -11.81 -0.26 5.55
C HIS A 156 -13.19 -0.83 5.93
N PRO A 157 -13.51 -2.08 5.56
CA PRO A 157 -14.80 -2.65 5.89
C PRO A 157 -14.93 -2.81 7.40
N ASP A 158 -16.10 -2.45 7.96
CA ASP A 158 -16.36 -2.49 9.41
C ASP A 158 -16.16 -3.90 9.99
N ALA A 159 -16.32 -4.94 9.16
CA ALA A 159 -16.11 -6.34 9.52
C ALA A 159 -14.63 -6.77 9.58
N LEU A 160 -13.68 -5.94 9.11
CA LEU A 160 -12.24 -6.16 9.21
C LEU A 160 -11.53 -4.91 9.77
N PRO A 161 -11.75 -4.60 11.06
CA PRO A 161 -11.08 -3.47 11.71
C PRO A 161 -9.56 -3.64 11.68
N PRO A 162 -8.80 -2.55 11.88
CA PRO A 162 -7.35 -2.62 11.98
C PRO A 162 -6.95 -3.48 13.18
N PHE A 163 -5.88 -4.24 13.02
CA PHE A 163 -5.34 -5.07 14.12
C PHE A 163 -4.43 -4.28 15.07
N TYR A 164 -3.91 -3.14 14.64
CA TYR A 164 -3.00 -2.28 15.41
C TYR A 164 -3.71 -1.00 15.84
N GLU A 165 -3.33 -0.48 17.01
CA GLU A 165 -3.79 0.83 17.48
C GLU A 165 -3.34 1.93 16.51
N GLU A 166 -4.19 2.95 16.35
CA GLU A 166 -3.89 4.11 15.50
C GLU A 166 -2.60 4.77 15.98
N GLY A 167 -1.58 4.76 15.11
CA GLY A 167 -0.40 5.58 15.28
C GLY A 167 -0.71 7.05 15.01
N VAL A 168 0.31 7.86 14.78
CA VAL A 168 0.18 9.31 14.49
C VAL A 168 -0.56 9.61 13.18
N PHE A 169 -0.87 8.59 12.37
CA PHE A 169 -1.54 8.74 11.08
C PHE A 169 -3.06 8.60 11.20
N GLU A 170 -3.75 9.72 11.24
CA GLU A 170 -5.21 9.79 11.28
C GLU A 170 -5.80 9.73 9.86
N TYR A 171 -6.43 8.63 9.47
CA TYR A 171 -6.92 8.46 8.10
C TYR A 171 -7.94 9.52 7.68
N GLU A 172 -8.85 9.92 8.57
CA GLU A 172 -9.89 10.91 8.24
C GLU A 172 -9.30 12.24 7.75
N THR A 173 -8.20 12.67 8.38
CA THR A 173 -7.56 13.97 8.12
C THR A 173 -6.33 13.86 7.21
N MET A 174 -5.65 12.71 7.19
CA MET A 174 -4.33 12.55 6.56
C MET A 174 -4.30 11.59 5.37
N ALA A 175 -5.32 10.76 5.15
CA ALA A 175 -5.36 9.81 4.04
C ALA A 175 -5.12 10.46 2.66
N PHE A 176 -4.43 9.76 1.78
CA PHE A 176 -4.11 10.20 0.41
C PHE A 176 -5.20 9.82 -0.60
N GLY A 177 -6.41 9.50 -0.13
CA GLY A 177 -7.43 8.83 -0.91
C GLY A 177 -8.76 8.67 -0.20
N GLU A 178 -9.78 8.22 -0.93
CA GLU A 178 -11.10 7.89 -0.37
C GLU A 178 -11.02 6.71 0.58
N ILE A 179 -11.86 6.74 1.62
CA ILE A 179 -12.04 5.61 2.54
C ILE A 179 -13.41 5.00 2.27
N CYS A 180 -13.40 3.79 1.71
CA CYS A 180 -14.60 3.01 1.43
C CYS A 180 -14.79 1.97 2.53
N LYS A 181 -15.95 1.98 3.20
CA LYS A 181 -16.31 0.97 4.21
C LYS A 181 -17.21 -0.14 3.68
N GLN A 182 -17.83 0.07 2.54
CA GLN A 182 -18.74 -0.87 1.90
C GLN A 182 -18.22 -1.21 0.50
N GLU A 183 -18.40 -2.46 0.10
CA GLU A 183 -17.88 -2.96 -1.18
C GLU A 183 -18.50 -2.23 -2.36
N ASP A 184 -19.81 -1.99 -2.35
CA ASP A 184 -20.51 -1.25 -3.42
C ASP A 184 -19.94 0.16 -3.63
N VAL A 185 -19.62 0.86 -2.54
CA VAL A 185 -18.96 2.17 -2.57
C VAL A 185 -17.55 2.06 -3.15
N LEU A 186 -16.79 1.03 -2.75
CA LEU A 186 -15.46 0.77 -3.31
C LEU A 186 -15.55 0.52 -4.82
N ILE A 187 -16.41 -0.40 -5.26
CA ILE A 187 -16.57 -0.77 -6.66
C ILE A 187 -16.93 0.46 -7.49
N LYS A 188 -17.91 1.25 -7.03
CA LYS A 188 -18.29 2.50 -7.70
C LYS A 188 -17.11 3.46 -7.81
N THR A 189 -16.36 3.65 -6.73
CA THR A 189 -15.18 4.53 -6.70
C THR A 189 -14.11 4.07 -7.69
N LEU A 190 -13.82 2.77 -7.75
CA LEU A 190 -12.84 2.21 -8.69
C LEU A 190 -13.30 2.36 -10.15
N CYS A 191 -14.59 2.15 -10.43
CA CYS A 191 -15.17 2.40 -11.75
C CYS A 191 -14.98 3.87 -12.16
N GLU A 192 -15.32 4.82 -11.29
CA GLU A 192 -15.14 6.26 -11.55
C GLU A 192 -13.68 6.62 -11.83
N TYR A 193 -12.73 6.05 -11.08
CA TYR A 193 -11.31 6.26 -11.34
C TYR A 193 -10.87 5.67 -12.68
N MET A 194 -11.23 4.41 -12.99
CA MET A 194 -10.87 3.78 -14.26
C MET A 194 -11.44 4.52 -15.48
N GLU A 195 -12.66 5.06 -15.36
CA GLU A 195 -13.31 5.84 -16.42
C GLU A 195 -12.70 7.24 -16.60
N ASN A 196 -11.96 7.74 -15.60
CA ASN A 196 -11.27 9.02 -15.61
C ASN A 196 -9.73 8.86 -15.63
N ASP A 197 -9.25 7.81 -16.30
CA ASP A 197 -7.83 7.49 -16.48
C ASP A 197 -7.00 7.47 -15.17
N CYS A 198 -7.61 7.06 -14.06
CA CYS A 198 -7.03 7.05 -12.71
C CYS A 198 -6.37 8.38 -12.32
N ARG A 199 -6.96 9.51 -12.74
CA ARG A 199 -6.46 10.83 -12.37
C ARG A 199 -6.66 11.06 -10.87
N CYS A 200 -5.56 11.31 -10.15
CA CYS A 200 -5.60 11.68 -8.74
C CYS A 200 -6.40 12.99 -8.55
N LYS A 201 -7.28 13.02 -7.55
CA LYS A 201 -8.06 14.22 -7.20
C LYS A 201 -7.12 15.24 -6.56
N GLU A 202 -7.26 16.52 -6.95
CA GLU A 202 -6.36 17.59 -6.49
C GLU A 202 -6.27 17.68 -4.96
N TYR A 203 -7.41 17.51 -4.28
CA TYR A 203 -7.49 17.47 -2.83
C TYR A 203 -6.49 16.48 -2.17
N TYR A 204 -6.36 15.28 -2.72
CA TYR A 204 -5.45 14.26 -2.19
C TYR A 204 -4.00 14.48 -2.61
N LYS A 205 -3.79 15.04 -3.80
CA LYS A 205 -2.47 15.48 -4.24
C LYS A 205 -1.91 16.55 -3.31
N GLU A 206 -2.71 17.56 -2.95
CA GLU A 206 -2.31 18.59 -1.98
C GLU A 206 -1.99 18.01 -0.58
N ARG A 207 -2.72 16.96 -0.14
CA ARG A 207 -2.39 16.26 1.10
C ARG A 207 -1.01 15.60 1.01
N ALA A 208 -0.71 14.91 -0.10
CA ALA A 208 0.60 14.32 -0.33
C ALA A 208 1.71 15.39 -0.36
N ASP A 209 1.49 16.51 -1.05
CA ASP A 209 2.47 17.59 -1.16
C ASP A 209 2.75 18.29 0.19
N ARG A 210 1.77 18.32 1.12
CA ARG A 210 2.00 18.76 2.50
C ARG A 210 2.70 17.72 3.37
N PHE A 211 2.53 16.43 3.05
CA PHE A 211 3.06 15.33 3.85
C PHE A 211 4.55 15.09 3.59
N PHE A 212 4.96 15.07 2.31
CA PHE A 212 6.34 14.76 1.93
C PHE A 212 7.21 16.02 1.95
N ALA A 213 8.29 15.98 2.75
CA ALA A 213 9.24 17.09 2.83
C ALA A 213 10.06 17.32 1.54
N TYR A 214 10.23 16.26 0.74
CA TYR A 214 11.02 16.29 -0.49
C TYR A 214 10.29 15.51 -1.59
N ASP A 215 10.39 15.99 -2.83
CA ASP A 215 9.84 15.36 -4.03
C ASP A 215 10.86 15.29 -5.19
N ASP A 216 12.12 15.62 -4.90
CA ASP A 216 13.18 15.83 -5.87
C ASP A 216 13.96 14.57 -6.26
N ARG A 217 13.65 13.42 -5.64
CA ARG A 217 14.33 12.12 -5.86
C ARG A 217 15.84 12.16 -5.60
N ASN A 218 16.29 13.00 -4.67
CA ASN A 218 17.69 13.06 -4.23
C ASN A 218 17.89 12.52 -2.81
N SER A 219 17.05 11.56 -2.39
CA SER A 219 17.10 11.04 -1.02
C SER A 219 18.39 10.26 -0.77
N CYS A 220 18.86 9.46 -1.74
CA CYS A 220 20.14 8.74 -1.66
C CYS A 220 21.32 9.70 -1.54
N GLU A 221 21.34 10.78 -2.33
CA GLU A 221 22.40 11.79 -2.27
C GLU A 221 22.41 12.51 -0.92
N ARG A 222 21.24 12.93 -0.41
CA ARG A 222 21.10 13.50 0.94
C ARG A 222 21.62 12.54 2.01
N ILE A 223 21.21 11.27 1.97
CA ILE A 223 21.66 10.25 2.92
C ILE A 223 23.19 10.08 2.86
N TYR A 224 23.77 10.00 1.65
CA TYR A 224 25.21 9.87 1.48
C TYR A 224 25.98 11.04 2.11
N HIS A 225 25.53 12.28 1.87
CA HIS A 225 26.19 13.46 2.43
C HIS A 225 26.10 13.53 3.96
N GLU A 226 24.95 13.14 4.53
CA GLU A 226 24.78 13.10 5.99
C GLU A 226 25.66 12.04 6.66
N VAL A 227 25.75 10.84 6.06
CA VAL A 227 26.66 9.79 6.55
C VAL A 227 28.11 10.26 6.46
N LYS A 228 28.51 10.89 5.35
CA LYS A 228 29.87 11.43 5.18
C LYS A 228 30.19 12.49 6.24
N ARG A 229 29.30 13.46 6.46
CA ARG A 229 29.43 14.49 7.49
C ARG A 229 29.64 13.88 8.88
N PHE A 230 28.83 12.88 9.23
CA PHE A 230 28.93 12.20 10.53
C PHE A 230 30.27 11.47 10.72
N LEU A 231 30.83 10.89 9.65
CA LEU A 231 32.14 10.23 9.70
C LEU A 231 33.27 11.25 9.81
N ASP A 232 33.16 12.39 9.12
CA ASP A 232 34.16 13.46 9.16
C ASP A 232 34.21 14.15 10.54
N GLU A 233 33.07 14.34 11.21
CA GLU A 233 32.99 14.94 12.56
C GLU A 233 33.54 14.03 13.68
N LYS A 234 33.75 12.74 13.42
CA LYS A 234 34.30 11.77 14.36
C LYS A 234 35.82 11.59 14.28
N ASN A 235 36.45 12.10 13.22
CA ASN A 235 37.90 12.07 13.02
C ASN A 235 38.55 13.39 13.47
#